data_AF-A0A529R0Q1-F1
#
_entry.id   AF-A0A529R0Q1-F1
#
_cell.length_a   1.000
_cell.length_b   1.000
_cell.length_c   1.000
_cell.angle_alpha   90.00
_cell.angle_beta   90.00
_cell.angle_gamma   90.00
#
_symmetry.space_group_name_H-M   'P 1'
#
loop_
_entity.id
_entity.type
_entity.pdbx_description
1 polymer ?
#
loop_
_entity_poly.entity_id
_entity_poly.type
_entity_poly.pdbx_seq_one_letter_code
_entity_poly.pdbx_strand_id
1 'polypeptide(L)'
;MKAASKFLSAASAAALSAALVLPGALAVQFAATSVAEAAVISRVEVSGNQRVDAETIRNYISIKPGKPFSSSDIDDAVKALFGTGLFS
;
A
#
# COMPACT_ATOMS: atom_id res chain seq x y z
N MET A 1 29.63 18.60 -55.48
CA MET A 1 28.38 18.52 -54.68
C MET A 1 28.28 17.14 -53.99
N LYS A 2 28.99 16.88 -52.88
CA LYS A 2 28.96 15.58 -52.17
C LYS A 2 29.17 15.68 -50.64
N ALA A 3 29.04 16.88 -50.06
CA ALA A 3 29.27 17.11 -48.63
C ALA A 3 27.98 17.18 -47.80
N ALA A 4 26.81 17.29 -48.42
CA ALA A 4 25.54 17.51 -47.71
C ALA A 4 24.86 16.23 -47.19
N SER A 5 25.23 15.04 -47.67
CA SER A 5 24.54 13.78 -47.31
C SER A 5 25.05 13.12 -46.04
N LYS A 6 26.22 13.50 -45.51
CA LYS A 6 26.78 12.91 -44.28
C LYS A 6 26.23 13.53 -42.98
N PHE A 7 25.64 14.72 -43.06
CA PHE A 7 25.08 15.42 -41.89
C PHE A 7 23.66 14.95 -41.52
N LEU A 8 22.89 14.41 -42.48
CA LEU A 8 21.58 13.82 -42.21
C LEU A 8 21.67 12.48 -41.47
N SER A 9 22.78 11.74 -41.60
CA SER A 9 22.98 10.45 -40.94
C SER A 9 23.27 10.57 -39.44
N ALA A 10 24.01 11.62 -39.03
CA ALA A 10 24.32 11.86 -37.62
C ALA A 10 23.10 12.33 -36.80
N ALA A 11 22.22 13.13 -37.42
CA ALA A 11 20.94 13.52 -36.80
C ALA A 11 20.00 12.32 -36.62
N SER A 12 20.06 11.33 -37.54
CA SER A 12 19.27 10.09 -37.47
C SER A 12 19.76 9.15 -36.34
N ALA A 13 21.07 9.05 -36.11
CA ALA A 13 21.61 8.24 -35.01
C ALA A 13 21.28 8.82 -33.61
N ALA A 14 21.30 10.14 -33.46
CA ALA A 14 20.89 10.81 -32.23
C ALA A 14 19.37 10.74 -32.01
N ALA A 15 18.57 10.87 -33.08
CA ALA A 15 17.11 10.77 -33.01
C ALA A 15 16.62 9.32 -32.73
N LEU A 16 17.25 8.28 -33.30
CA LEU A 16 16.94 6.89 -32.97
C LEU A 16 17.33 6.54 -31.52
N SER A 17 18.45 7.07 -31.03
CA SER A 17 18.89 6.84 -29.66
C SER A 17 17.99 7.54 -28.63
N ALA A 18 17.48 8.73 -28.96
CA ALA A 18 16.51 9.44 -28.12
C ALA A 18 15.11 8.78 -28.11
N ALA A 19 14.70 8.17 -29.22
CA ALA A 19 13.40 7.51 -29.35
C ALA A 19 13.26 6.23 -28.49
N LEU A 20 14.36 5.57 -28.15
CA LEU A 20 14.34 4.35 -27.33
C LEU A 20 14.55 4.61 -25.82
N VAL A 21 15.14 5.75 -25.44
CA VAL A 21 15.38 6.11 -24.04
C VAL A 21 14.11 6.64 -23.35
N LEU A 22 13.24 7.33 -24.10
CA LEU A 22 12.00 7.90 -23.54
C LEU A 22 10.97 6.85 -23.08
N PRO A 23 10.71 5.74 -23.80
CA PRO A 23 9.82 4.67 -23.31
C PRO A 23 10.44 3.88 -22.15
N GLY A 24 11.77 3.68 -22.17
CA GLY A 24 12.48 2.93 -21.13
C GLY A 24 12.43 3.60 -19.77
N ALA A 25 12.49 4.93 -19.72
CA ALA A 25 12.41 5.69 -18.47
C ALA A 25 11.03 5.60 -17.79
N LEU A 26 9.95 5.49 -18.57
CA LEU A 26 8.60 5.29 -18.03
C LEU A 26 8.41 3.87 -17.46
N ALA A 27 8.98 2.85 -18.10
CA ALA A 27 8.90 1.47 -17.62
C ALA A 27 9.57 1.27 -16.24
N VAL A 28 10.67 1.97 -15.96
CA VAL A 28 11.37 1.90 -14.67
C VAL A 28 10.57 2.55 -13.53
N GLN A 29 9.75 3.58 -13.82
CA GLN A 29 8.93 4.20 -12.76
C GLN A 29 7.80 3.30 -12.26
N PHE A 30 7.23 2.42 -13.09
CA PHE A 30 6.20 1.47 -12.67
C PHE A 30 6.76 0.23 -11.94
N ALA A 31 8.07 -0.03 -12.04
CA ALA A 31 8.71 -1.14 -11.35
C ALA A 31 8.93 -0.89 -9.85
N ALA A 32 8.81 0.36 -9.39
CA ALA A 32 8.94 0.75 -8.00
C ALA A 32 7.61 0.65 -7.21
N THR A 33 6.79 -0.36 -7.50
CA THR A 33 5.63 -0.66 -6.65
C THR A 33 6.15 -1.14 -5.30
N SER A 34 5.94 -0.32 -4.26
CA SER A 34 6.22 -0.73 -2.89
C SER A 34 5.28 -1.86 -2.51
N VAL A 35 5.82 -2.99 -2.06
CA VAL A 35 5.03 -4.05 -1.43
C VAL A 35 4.35 -3.44 -0.20
N ALA A 36 3.02 -3.35 -0.22
CA ALA A 36 2.26 -2.93 0.95
C ALA A 36 2.42 -4.00 2.03
N GLU A 37 3.26 -3.76 3.02
CA GLU A 37 3.37 -4.62 4.20
C GLU A 37 2.09 -4.46 5.02
N ALA A 38 1.29 -5.54 5.08
CA ALA A 38 0.15 -5.58 5.98
C ALA A 38 0.68 -5.65 7.41
N ALA A 39 0.38 -4.63 8.21
CA ALA A 39 0.72 -4.62 9.62
C ALA A 39 0.06 -5.83 10.30
N VAL A 40 0.83 -6.59 11.07
CA VAL A 40 0.34 -7.79 11.78
C VAL A 40 0.13 -7.45 13.24
N ILE A 41 -1.02 -7.84 13.79
CA ILE A 41 -1.34 -7.64 15.20
C ILE A 41 -0.44 -8.56 16.04
N SER A 42 0.37 -7.99 16.93
CA SER A 42 1.21 -8.77 17.86
C SER A 42 0.43 -9.25 19.09
N ARG A 43 -0.38 -8.36 19.67
CA ARG A 43 -1.20 -8.60 20.86
C ARG A 43 -2.35 -7.60 20.90
N VAL A 44 -3.48 -8.02 21.48
CA VAL A 44 -4.58 -7.13 21.86
C VAL A 44 -4.62 -7.05 23.37
N GLU A 45 -4.35 -5.87 23.91
CA GLU A 45 -4.44 -5.57 25.34
C GLU A 45 -5.72 -4.77 25.59
N VAL A 46 -6.43 -5.12 26.67
CA VAL A 46 -7.67 -4.46 27.06
C VAL A 46 -7.47 -3.88 28.44
N SER A 47 -7.70 -2.57 28.58
CA SER A 47 -7.51 -1.82 29.82
C SER A 47 -8.71 -0.92 30.10
N GLY A 48 -9.01 -0.67 31.37
CA GLY A 48 -10.06 0.27 31.78
C GLY A 48 -11.49 -0.28 31.72
N ASN A 49 -11.66 -1.56 31.38
CA ASN A 49 -12.95 -2.23 31.41
C ASN A 49 -13.38 -2.50 32.86
N GLN A 50 -14.64 -2.16 33.20
CA GLN A 50 -15.19 -2.37 34.54
C GLN A 50 -16.37 -3.35 34.55
N ARG A 51 -17.23 -3.30 33.52
CA ARG A 51 -18.48 -4.06 33.45
C ARG A 51 -18.43 -5.26 32.51
N VAL A 52 -17.44 -5.29 31.62
CA VAL A 52 -17.29 -6.30 30.56
C VAL A 52 -15.89 -6.89 30.65
N ASP A 53 -15.79 -8.21 30.61
CA ASP A 53 -14.48 -8.88 30.67
C ASP A 53 -13.66 -8.64 29.40
N ALA A 54 -12.33 -8.63 29.56
CA ALA A 54 -11.39 -8.41 28.48
C ALA A 54 -11.49 -9.49 27.38
N GLU A 55 -11.87 -10.72 27.74
CA GLU A 55 -12.09 -11.80 26.79
C GLU A 55 -13.35 -11.57 25.95
N THR A 56 -14.42 -11.10 26.59
CA THR A 56 -15.67 -10.71 25.93
C THR A 56 -15.43 -9.60 24.91
N ILE A 57 -14.67 -8.55 25.27
CA ILE A 57 -14.28 -7.48 24.33
C ILE A 57 -13.52 -8.05 23.13
N ARG A 58 -12.55 -8.94 23.38
CA ARG A 58 -11.77 -9.61 22.32
C ARG A 58 -12.63 -10.52 21.44
N ASN A 59 -13.77 -11.00 21.91
CA ASN A 59 -14.69 -11.84 21.14
C ASN A 59 -15.63 -11.01 20.25
N TYR A 60 -15.90 -9.75 20.60
CA TYR A 60 -16.74 -8.86 19.79
C TYR A 60 -16.01 -8.18 18.63
N ILE A 61 -14.66 -8.19 18.63
CA ILE A 61 -13.86 -7.60 17.55
C ILE A 61 -13.31 -8.68 16.60
N SER A 62 -13.22 -8.35 15.32
CA SER A 62 -12.64 -9.20 14.26
C SER A 62 -11.11 -9.27 14.30
N ILE A 63 -10.48 -8.32 14.99
CA ILE A 63 -9.03 -8.17 15.15
C ILE A 63 -8.47 -9.30 16.04
N LYS A 64 -7.52 -10.07 15.51
CA LYS A 64 -6.86 -11.17 16.24
C LYS A 64 -5.34 -11.13 16.09
N PRO A 65 -4.57 -11.47 17.15
CA PRO A 65 -3.12 -11.61 17.05
C PRO A 65 -2.69 -12.59 15.94
N GLY A 66 -1.59 -12.27 15.26
CA GLY A 66 -1.05 -13.05 14.14
C GLY A 66 -1.81 -12.89 12.83
N LYS A 67 -2.86 -12.06 12.78
CA LYS A 67 -3.56 -11.71 11.54
C LYS A 67 -3.11 -10.34 11.03
N PRO A 68 -3.02 -10.15 9.70
CA PRO A 68 -2.90 -8.83 9.13
C PRO A 68 -4.16 -8.01 9.44
N PHE A 69 -4.00 -6.71 9.60
CA PHE A 69 -5.11 -5.78 9.77
C PHE A 69 -4.94 -4.55 8.89
N SER A 70 -6.06 -3.89 8.64
CA SER A 70 -6.18 -2.62 7.95
C SER A 70 -6.83 -1.58 8.88
N SER A 71 -6.77 -0.30 8.49
CA SER A 71 -7.45 0.76 9.23
C SER A 71 -8.97 0.56 9.28
N SER A 72 -9.57 0.02 8.22
CA SER A 72 -11.00 -0.31 8.19
C SER A 72 -11.38 -1.38 9.22
N ASP A 73 -10.50 -2.34 9.51
CA ASP A 73 -10.79 -3.37 10.51
C ASP A 73 -10.89 -2.77 11.93
N ILE A 74 -10.14 -1.69 12.21
CA ILE A 74 -10.22 -0.96 13.47
C ILE A 74 -11.56 -0.22 13.57
N ASP A 75 -11.96 0.47 12.50
CA ASP A 75 -13.24 1.18 12.48
C ASP A 75 -14.42 0.22 12.67
N ASP A 76 -14.36 -0.95 12.03
CA ASP A 76 -15.41 -1.97 12.15
C ASP A 76 -15.41 -2.62 13.54
N ALA A 77 -14.25 -2.83 14.16
CA ALA A 77 -14.16 -3.28 15.54
C ALA A 77 -14.81 -2.29 16.52
N VAL A 78 -14.60 -0.98 16.33
CA VAL A 78 -15.24 0.07 17.14
C VAL A 78 -16.76 0.04 16.95
N LYS A 79 -17.23 0.01 15.70
CA LYS A 79 -18.67 -0.08 15.40
C LYS A 79 -19.30 -1.34 16.01
N ALA A 80 -18.63 -2.49 15.92
CA ALA A 80 -19.10 -3.74 16.49
C ALA A 80 -19.27 -3.64 18.01
N LEU A 81 -18.29 -3.06 18.72
CA LEU A 81 -18.36 -2.85 20.15
C LEU A 81 -19.52 -1.93 20.53
N PHE A 82 -19.65 -0.76 19.91
CA PHE A 82 -20.79 0.15 20.20
C PHE A 82 -22.14 -0.45 19.78
N GLY A 83 -22.17 -1.26 18.72
CA GLY A 83 -23.36 -1.99 18.28
C GLY A 83 -23.88 -3.02 19.28
N THR A 84 -23.05 -3.47 20.23
CA THR A 84 -23.50 -4.35 21.32
C THR A 84 -24.37 -3.63 22.37
N GLY A 85 -24.33 -2.30 22.44
CA GLY A 85 -24.96 -1.52 23.50
C GLY A 85 -24.28 -1.65 24.88
N LEU A 86 -23.12 -2.32 24.97
CA LEU A 86 -22.36 -2.49 26.21
C LEU A 86 -21.43 -1.30 26.50
N PHE A 87 -21.18 -0.44 25.50
CA PHE A 87 -20.22 0.66 25.55
C PHE A 87 -20.91 1.96 25.14
N SER A 88 -20.51 3.06 25.78
CA SER A 88 -21.05 4.42 25.61
C SER A 88 -19.97 5.46 25.81
#